data_AF-A0A536AKN4-F1
#
_entry.id   AF-A0A536AKN4-F1
#
_cell.length_a   1.000
_cell.length_b   1.000
_cell.length_c   1.000
_cell.angle_alpha   90.00
_cell.angle_beta   90.00
_cell.angle_gamma   90.00
#
_symmetry.space_group_name_H-M   'P 1'
#
loop_
_entity.id
_entity.type
_entity.pdbx_description
1 polymer ?
#
loop_
_entity_poly.entity_id
_entity_poly.type
_entity_poly.pdbx_seq_one_letter_code
_entity_poly.pdbx_strand_id
1 'polypeptide(L)'
;MSLMQRIGVDAVSVDRIALALKRSGPGFLNKVYTPAEQAYCAGNDERFAGRWAAKEAVIKCFDGTGICFPRRRIEILPGPNGAPRARLLGNDRGAQVEV
;
A
#
# COMPACT_ATOMS: atom_id res chain seq x y z
N MET A 1 -8.05 -19.18 21.01
CA MET A 1 -7.49 -19.04 19.63
C MET A 1 -6.22 -18.22 19.75
N SER A 2 -5.08 -18.76 19.30
CA SER A 2 -3.85 -17.96 19.19
C SER A 2 -4.00 -17.00 18.03
N LEU A 3 -3.90 -15.68 18.27
CA LEU A 3 -3.74 -14.73 17.17
C LEU A 3 -2.38 -14.98 16.53
N MET A 4 -2.39 -15.51 15.31
CA MET A 4 -1.16 -15.68 14.53
C MET A 4 -0.83 -14.35 13.87
N GLN A 5 0.11 -13.62 14.45
CA GLN A 5 0.66 -12.41 13.84
C GLN A 5 1.53 -12.80 12.64
N ARG A 6 1.34 -12.09 11.52
CA ARG A 6 2.08 -12.29 10.28
C ARG A 6 2.88 -11.04 9.98
N ILE A 7 4.07 -11.23 9.42
CA ILE A 7 5.01 -10.14 9.14
C ILE A 7 5.24 -10.12 7.63
N GLY A 8 5.13 -8.94 7.04
CA GLY A 8 5.50 -8.67 5.67
C GLY A 8 6.53 -7.55 5.62
N VAL A 9 7.56 -7.73 4.81
CA VAL A 9 8.61 -6.73 4.57
C VAL A 9 8.78 -6.56 3.06
N ASP A 10 8.91 -5.32 2.63
CA ASP A 10 9.22 -4.99 1.25
C ASP A 10 10.15 -3.79 1.17
N ALA A 11 10.99 -3.78 0.14
CA ALA A 11 11.87 -2.68 -0.18
C ALA A 11 11.84 -2.44 -1.68
N VAL A 12 11.81 -1.18 -2.09
CA VAL A 12 11.74 -0.80 -3.50
C VAL A 12 12.68 0.37 -3.77
N SER A 13 13.28 0.37 -4.95
CA SER A 13 14.04 1.53 -5.46
C SER A 13 13.09 2.66 -5.82
N VAL A 14 13.39 3.88 -5.35
CA VAL A 14 12.65 5.09 -5.72
C VAL A 14 12.72 5.31 -7.23
N ASP A 15 13.90 5.18 -7.84
CA ASP A 15 14.09 5.34 -9.29
C ASP A 15 13.23 4.37 -10.10
N ARG A 16 13.06 3.14 -9.62
CA ARG A 16 12.19 2.15 -10.27
C ARG A 16 10.72 2.60 -10.28
N ILE A 17 10.25 3.18 -9.17
CA ILE A 17 8.89 3.71 -9.08
C ILE A 17 8.74 4.97 -9.93
N ALA A 18 9.70 5.90 -9.86
CA ALA A 18 9.73 7.10 -10.70
C ALA A 18 9.65 6.75 -12.20
N LEU A 19 10.44 5.76 -12.64
CA LEU A 19 10.42 5.27 -14.02
C LEU A 19 9.06 4.66 -14.40
N ALA A 20 8.45 3.86 -13.51
CA ALA A 20 7.13 3.28 -13.74
C ALA A 20 6.03 4.35 -13.87
N LEU A 21 6.06 5.36 -12.99
CA LEU A 21 5.15 6.51 -13.03
C LEU A 21 5.27 7.26 -14.36
N LYS A 22 6.50 7.52 -14.81
CA LYS A 22 6.77 8.21 -16.08
C LYS A 22 6.32 7.40 -17.30
N ARG A 23 6.55 6.09 -17.32
CA ARG A 23 6.27 5.23 -18.50
C ARG A 23 4.81 4.85 -18.64
N SER A 24 4.12 4.60 -17.54
CA SER A 24 2.77 4.02 -17.56
C SER A 24 1.65 5.06 -17.41
N GLY A 25 2.00 6.31 -17.12
CA GLY A 25 1.06 7.42 -17.05
C GLY A 25 -0.04 7.25 -15.99
N PRO A 26 -1.17 7.99 -16.12
CA PRO A 26 -2.23 8.03 -15.11
C PRO A 26 -2.89 6.68 -14.81
N GLY A 27 -2.87 5.74 -15.77
CA GLY A 27 -3.47 4.42 -15.61
C GLY A 27 -2.79 3.57 -14.54
N PHE A 28 -1.47 3.68 -14.40
CA PHE A 28 -0.73 2.98 -13.33
C PHE A 28 -1.05 3.56 -11.95
N LEU A 29 -1.03 4.89 -11.84
CA LEU A 29 -1.38 5.59 -10.60
C LEU A 29 -2.76 5.15 -10.09
N ASN A 30 -3.75 5.16 -10.99
CA ASN A 30 -5.12 4.80 -10.67
C ASN A 30 -5.31 3.31 -10.35
N LYS A 31 -4.40 2.42 -10.72
CA LYS A 31 -4.46 1.00 -10.34
C LYS A 31 -3.84 0.71 -8.97
N VAL A 32 -2.92 1.56 -8.51
CA VAL A 32 -2.08 1.28 -7.34
C VAL A 32 -2.45 2.15 -6.14
N TYR A 33 -2.73 3.43 -6.38
CA TYR A 33 -2.92 4.43 -5.32
C TYR A 33 -4.36 4.94 -5.30
N THR A 34 -4.89 5.16 -4.10
CA THR A 34 -6.18 5.83 -3.89
C THR A 34 -6.08 7.31 -4.28
N PRO A 35 -7.21 8.00 -4.54
CA PRO A 35 -7.18 9.44 -4.80
C PRO A 35 -6.56 10.24 -3.65
N ALA A 36 -6.80 9.85 -2.40
CA ALA A 36 -6.22 10.49 -1.22
C ALA A 36 -4.70 10.30 -1.14
N GLU A 37 -4.20 9.11 -1.47
CA GLU A 37 -2.75 8.86 -1.54
C GLU A 37 -2.10 9.67 -2.66
N GLN A 38 -2.72 9.76 -3.84
CA GLN A 38 -2.21 10.56 -4.94
C GLN A 38 -2.13 12.05 -4.55
N ALA A 39 -3.18 12.58 -3.91
CA ALA A 39 -3.20 13.93 -3.39
C ALA A 39 -2.10 14.17 -2.34
N TYR A 40 -1.91 13.23 -1.40
CA TYR A 40 -0.85 13.33 -0.40
C TYR A 40 0.56 13.26 -1.00
N CYS A 41 0.77 12.40 -1.99
CA CYS A 41 2.07 12.25 -2.64
C CYS A 41 2.44 13.50 -3.43
N ALA A 42 1.45 14.20 -4.01
CA ALA A 42 1.65 15.47 -4.71
C ALA A 42 2.79 15.42 -5.76
N GLY A 43 2.90 14.30 -6.49
CA GLY A 43 3.94 14.10 -7.50
C GLY A 43 5.34 13.74 -6.96
N ASN A 44 5.50 13.56 -5.64
CA ASN A 44 6.78 13.18 -5.06
C ASN A 44 7.02 11.67 -5.16
N ASP A 45 8.09 11.28 -5.87
CA ASP A 45 8.42 9.89 -6.17
C ASP A 45 8.77 9.06 -4.92
N GLU A 46 9.46 9.64 -3.93
CA GLU A 46 9.77 8.95 -2.67
C GLU A 46 8.51 8.60 -1.90
N ARG A 47 7.53 9.52 -1.87
CA ARG A 47 6.23 9.28 -1.21
C ARG A 47 5.46 8.16 -1.89
N PHE A 48 5.48 8.10 -3.23
CA PHE A 48 4.87 7.00 -3.97
C PHE A 48 5.61 5.68 -3.70
N ALA A 49 6.94 5.68 -3.72
CA ALA A 49 7.75 4.49 -3.46
C ALA A 49 7.54 3.92 -2.06
N GLY A 50 7.50 4.76 -1.03
CA GLY A 50 7.19 4.32 0.33
C GLY A 50 5.82 3.67 0.47
N ARG A 51 4.81 4.18 -0.25
CA ARG A 51 3.46 3.60 -0.29
C ARG A 51 3.41 2.30 -1.06
N TRP A 52 4.17 2.18 -2.15
CA TRP A 52 4.34 0.93 -2.86
C TRP A 52 4.85 -0.15 -1.91
N ALA A 53 5.98 0.11 -1.24
CA ALA A 53 6.58 -0.85 -0.31
C ALA A 53 5.64 -1.19 0.85
N ALA A 54 4.96 -0.20 1.45
CA ALA A 54 4.01 -0.45 2.52
C ALA A 54 2.83 -1.33 2.07
N LYS A 55 2.30 -1.11 0.85
CA LYS A 55 1.23 -1.95 0.29
C LYS A 55 1.71 -3.39 0.05
N GLU A 56 2.91 -3.57 -0.51
CA GLU A 56 3.49 -4.90 -0.71
C GLU A 56 3.75 -5.63 0.61
N ALA A 57 4.23 -4.91 1.64
CA ALA A 57 4.41 -5.46 2.97
C ALA A 57 3.07 -5.97 3.54
N VAL A 58 1.99 -5.19 3.41
CA VAL A 58 0.65 -5.63 3.81
C VAL A 58 0.19 -6.85 3.01
N ILE A 59 0.39 -6.88 1.68
CA ILE A 59 0.03 -8.03 0.84
C ILE A 59 0.73 -9.32 1.30
N LYS A 60 2.02 -9.24 1.62
CA LYS A 60 2.82 -10.40 2.09
C LYS A 60 2.31 -10.96 3.42
N CYS A 61 1.69 -10.13 4.28
CA CYS A 61 1.01 -10.64 5.47
C CYS A 61 -0.14 -11.60 5.15
N PHE A 62 -0.70 -11.58 3.93
CA PHE A 62 -1.79 -12.46 3.50
C PHE A 62 -1.32 -13.66 2.67
N ASP A 63 -0.01 -13.84 2.44
CA ASP A 63 0.50 -14.98 1.67
C ASP A 63 0.06 -16.32 2.28
N GLY A 64 -0.41 -17.23 1.43
CA GLY A 64 -0.92 -18.53 1.85
C GLY A 64 -2.29 -18.52 2.56
N THR A 65 -2.98 -17.38 2.68
CA THR A 65 -4.34 -17.30 3.26
C THR A 65 -5.46 -17.46 2.22
N GLY A 66 -5.10 -17.42 0.93
CA GLY A 66 -6.08 -17.38 -0.17
C GLY A 66 -6.84 -16.05 -0.28
N ILE A 67 -6.41 -15.01 0.46
CA ILE A 67 -6.87 -13.63 0.32
C ILE A 67 -5.88 -12.89 -0.58
N CYS A 68 -6.39 -12.17 -1.58
CA CYS A 68 -5.59 -11.34 -2.47
C CYS A 68 -6.14 -9.91 -2.45
N PHE A 69 -5.33 -8.96 -1.99
CA PHE A 69 -5.70 -7.55 -1.96
C PHE A 69 -5.13 -6.81 -3.17
N PRO A 70 -5.99 -6.20 -4.02
CA PRO A 70 -5.52 -5.21 -4.97
C PRO A 70 -4.80 -4.08 -4.23
N ARG A 71 -3.65 -3.62 -4.72
CA ARG A 71 -2.87 -2.52 -4.10
C ARG A 71 -3.71 -1.29 -3.75
N ARG A 72 -4.64 -0.90 -4.64
CA ARG A 72 -5.53 0.25 -4.41
C ARG A 72 -6.51 0.06 -3.24
N ARG A 73 -6.78 -1.19 -2.81
CA ARG A 73 -7.59 -1.47 -1.62
C ARG A 73 -6.81 -1.42 -0.31
N ILE A 74 -5.50 -1.22 -0.36
CA ILE A 74 -4.68 -0.99 0.84
C ILE A 74 -4.33 0.49 0.83
N GLU A 75 -4.94 1.30 1.68
CA GLU A 75 -4.66 2.73 1.76
C GLU A 75 -3.62 3.02 2.84
N ILE A 76 -2.59 3.78 2.49
CA ILE A 76 -1.49 4.20 3.37
C ILE A 76 -1.46 5.73 3.46
N LEU A 77 -1.97 6.26 4.57
CA LEU A 77 -2.04 7.69 4.88
C LEU A 77 -1.45 8.00 6.25
N PRO A 78 -0.94 9.23 6.49
CA PRO A 78 -0.50 9.61 7.83
C PRO A 78 -1.68 9.60 8.82
N GLY A 79 -1.43 9.12 10.03
CA GLY A 79 -2.29 9.27 11.18
C GLY A 79 -2.12 10.62 11.88
N PRO A 80 -2.80 10.81 13.04
CA PRO A 80 -2.80 12.09 13.76
C PRO A 80 -1.41 12.60 14.18
N ASN A 81 -0.44 11.71 14.38
CA ASN A 81 0.94 12.02 14.75
C ASN A 81 1.90 12.03 13.55
N GLY A 82 1.39 11.94 12.31
CA GLY A 82 2.20 11.86 11.09
C GLY A 82 2.72 10.46 10.75
N ALA A 83 2.63 9.48 11.65
CA ALA A 83 3.04 8.11 11.36
C ALA A 83 2.10 7.46 10.34
N PRO A 84 2.59 6.67 9.37
CA PRO A 84 1.74 6.03 8.37
C PRO A 84 0.80 4.99 9.02
N ARG A 85 -0.46 4.99 8.60
CA ARG A 85 -1.49 4.00 8.96
C ARG A 85 -1.97 3.28 7.72
N ALA A 86 -2.05 1.96 7.81
CA ALA A 86 -2.62 1.12 6.77
C ALA A 86 -4.12 0.87 7.04
N ARG A 87 -4.94 0.98 6.00
CA ARG A 87 -6.37 0.67 6.05
C ARG A 87 -6.73 -0.24 4.88
N LEU A 88 -7.38 -1.36 5.16
CA LEU A 88 -7.99 -2.18 4.13
C LEU A 88 -9.35 -1.59 3.76
N LEU A 89 -9.55 -1.29 2.48
CA LEU A 89 -10.76 -0.72 1.93
C LEU A 89 -11.67 -1.85 1.41
N GLY A 90 -12.92 -1.85 1.83
CA GLY A 90 -13.87 -2.93 1.56
C GLY A 90 -13.86 -4.02 2.64
N ASN A 91 -14.60 -5.10 2.40
CA ASN A 91 -14.67 -6.23 3.32
C ASN A 91 -14.29 -7.52 2.60
N ASP A 92 -13.00 -7.82 2.59
CA ASP A 92 -12.47 -9.09 2.06
C ASP A 92 -12.30 -10.07 3.22
N ARG A 93 -13.33 -10.91 3.44
CA ARG A 93 -13.36 -11.99 4.45
C ARG A 93 -13.07 -11.54 5.90
N GLY A 94 -13.42 -10.30 6.27
CA GLY A 94 -13.22 -9.78 7.62
C GLY A 94 -11.75 -9.49 7.97
N ALA A 95 -10.85 -9.43 6.98
CA ALA A 95 -9.47 -9.04 7.21
C ALA A 95 -9.37 -7.62 7.75
N GLN A 96 -8.51 -7.43 8.76
CA GLN A 96 -8.27 -6.15 9.40
C GLN A 96 -6.77 -5.92 9.54
N VAL A 97 -6.38 -4.64 9.53
CA VAL A 97 -5.04 -4.21 9.90
C VAL A 97 -5.21 -3.28 11.09
N GLU A 98 -4.69 -3.70 12.24
CA GLU A 98 -4.66 -2.91 13.46
C GLU A 98 -3.32 -2.16 13.50
N VAL A 99 -3.39 -0.83 13.60
CA VAL A 99 -2.21 0.07 13.73
C VAL A 99 -2.45 1.06 14.85
#